data_AF-A0A238KQH4-F1
#
_entry.id   AF-A0A238KQH4-F1
#
_cell.length_a   1.000
_cell.length_b   1.000
_cell.length_c   1.000
_cell.angle_alpha   90.00
_cell.angle_beta   90.00
_cell.angle_gamma   90.00
#
_symmetry.space_group_name_H-M   'P 1'
#
loop_
_entity.id
_entity.type
_entity.pdbx_description
1 polymer ?
#
loop_
_entity_poly.entity_id
_entity_poly.type
_entity_poly.pdbx_seq_one_letter_code
_entity_poly.pdbx_strand_id
1 'polypeptide(L)'
;MFRLAFILLFLPTFAAADWSPRPSMFSYDATFENCKANPDAENLAASCEGAIANAYVLKRAVAWAAYKCFPESFATCAAPFEEEGLPAIAAWIAVDAGCDATNVLDLPEDEPLPADHCISIASDIMIDEGVVPLNTDISCGIDWIECGDITHINASFWAEQVDEITQDDPEFANDLQSRNREDCAGEAREIGSWAIIMDGLICEAERSAALWSDLAVQSAQDQ
;
A
#
# COMPACT_ATOMS: atom_id res chain seq x y z
N MET A 1 47.72 18.94 27.52
CA MET A 1 47.41 17.58 27.03
C MET A 1 46.15 17.10 27.72
N PHE A 2 45.17 16.69 26.89
CA PHE A 2 44.02 15.83 27.15
C PHE A 2 43.11 16.10 28.36
N ARG A 3 41.85 16.47 28.07
CA ARG A 3 40.64 15.73 28.50
C ARG A 3 39.37 16.43 27.96
N LEU A 4 39.13 16.32 26.65
CA LEU A 4 37.85 16.70 26.02
C LEU A 4 37.23 15.54 25.23
N ALA A 5 37.72 14.31 25.42
CA ALA A 5 37.36 13.16 24.58
C ALA A 5 36.33 12.20 25.20
N PHE A 6 35.68 12.53 26.32
CA PHE A 6 34.79 11.58 27.03
C PHE A 6 33.30 11.95 27.05
N ILE A 7 32.90 13.09 26.49
CA ILE A 7 31.48 13.51 26.51
C ILE A 7 30.72 13.04 25.26
N LEU A 8 31.41 12.64 24.19
CA LEU A 8 30.78 12.09 22.98
C LEU A 8 30.35 10.62 23.10
N LEU A 9 30.70 9.92 24.20
CA LEU A 9 30.31 8.53 24.45
C LEU A 9 28.96 8.38 25.18
N PHE A 10 28.31 9.50 25.53
CA PHE A 10 26.98 9.53 26.17
C PHE A 10 25.92 10.19 25.30
N LEU A 11 26.22 10.48 24.03
CA LEU A 11 25.17 10.75 23.07
C LEU A 11 24.51 9.42 22.74
N PRO A 12 23.17 9.29 22.84
CA PRO A 12 22.49 8.12 22.34
C PRO A 12 22.94 7.94 20.90
N THR A 13 23.59 6.80 20.66
CA THR A 13 23.90 6.29 19.32
C THR A 13 22.63 6.40 18.51
N PHE A 14 22.68 7.18 17.43
CA PHE A 14 21.67 7.31 16.37
C PHE A 14 20.24 7.05 16.85
N ALA A 15 19.42 8.10 16.96
CA ALA A 15 18.03 7.91 16.62
C ALA A 15 18.03 7.29 15.22
N ALA A 16 17.87 5.97 15.12
CA ALA A 16 17.14 5.41 14.02
C ALA A 16 15.88 6.25 14.02
N ALA A 17 15.74 7.15 13.04
CA ALA A 17 14.42 7.64 12.70
C ALA A 17 13.57 6.36 12.65
N ASP A 18 12.53 6.26 13.48
CA ASP A 18 11.69 5.06 13.58
C ASP A 18 11.30 4.70 12.15
N TRP A 19 11.98 3.71 11.59
CA TRP A 19 11.76 3.30 10.21
C TRP A 19 10.37 2.70 10.19
N SER A 20 9.49 3.24 9.36
CA SER A 20 8.15 2.72 9.18
C SER A 20 8.01 2.34 7.71
N PRO A 21 7.52 1.12 7.40
CA PRO A 21 7.10 0.80 6.06
C PRO A 21 6.11 1.86 5.57
N ARG A 22 6.22 2.26 4.29
CA ARG A 22 5.23 3.13 3.63
C ARG A 22 4.30 2.30 2.76
N PRO A 23 3.07 2.77 2.47
CA PRO A 23 2.17 2.06 1.56
C PRO A 23 2.80 1.78 0.19
N SER A 24 3.59 2.70 -0.34
CA SER A 24 4.33 2.59 -1.62
C SER A 24 5.33 1.42 -1.69
N MET A 25 5.78 0.91 -0.54
CA MET A 25 6.71 -0.22 -0.48
C MET A 25 6.03 -1.55 -0.85
N PHE A 26 4.72 -1.58 -1.09
CA PHE A 26 3.99 -2.82 -1.29
C PHE A 26 3.18 -2.80 -2.60
N SER A 27 3.08 -3.96 -3.26
CA SER A 27 2.07 -4.18 -4.29
C SER A 27 0.74 -4.58 -3.64
N TYR A 28 -0.34 -4.10 -4.27
CA TYR A 28 -1.73 -4.40 -3.91
C TYR A 28 -2.51 -4.95 -5.10
N ASP A 29 -1.84 -5.35 -6.19
CA ASP A 29 -2.50 -5.79 -7.43
C ASP A 29 -3.51 -6.91 -7.14
N ALA A 30 -3.10 -7.93 -6.38
CA ALA A 30 -3.98 -9.03 -5.97
C ALA A 30 -5.16 -8.57 -5.10
N THR A 31 -4.95 -7.58 -4.22
CA THR A 31 -6.05 -6.99 -3.41
C THR A 31 -7.01 -6.24 -4.32
N PHE A 32 -6.49 -5.50 -5.29
CA PHE A 32 -7.27 -4.69 -6.22
C PHE A 32 -8.05 -5.55 -7.25
N GLU A 33 -7.50 -6.68 -7.69
CA GLU A 33 -8.22 -7.66 -8.51
C GLU A 33 -9.53 -8.12 -7.84
N ASN A 34 -9.55 -8.26 -6.51
CA ASN A 34 -10.77 -8.60 -5.79
C ASN A 34 -11.81 -7.45 -5.81
N CYS A 35 -11.37 -6.19 -5.87
CA CYS A 35 -12.28 -5.06 -6.03
C CYS A 35 -13.01 -5.11 -7.38
N LYS A 36 -12.31 -5.53 -8.44
CA LYS A 36 -12.88 -5.67 -9.79
C LYS A 36 -13.87 -6.82 -9.92
N ALA A 37 -13.86 -7.78 -9.01
CA ALA A 37 -14.72 -8.96 -9.09
C ALA A 37 -16.23 -8.64 -9.02
N ASN A 38 -16.61 -7.46 -8.49
CA ASN A 38 -18.00 -7.03 -8.41
C ASN A 38 -18.14 -5.56 -8.86
N PRO A 39 -18.28 -5.29 -10.18
CA PRO A 39 -18.33 -3.93 -10.70
C PRO A 39 -19.55 -3.13 -10.23
N ASP A 40 -20.63 -3.80 -9.82
CA ASP A 40 -21.86 -3.17 -9.34
C ASP A 40 -21.86 -2.87 -7.83
N ALA A 41 -20.71 -3.02 -7.15
CA ALA A 41 -20.62 -2.76 -5.71
C ALA A 41 -20.92 -1.28 -5.39
N GLU A 42 -21.80 -1.05 -4.40
CA GLU A 42 -22.01 0.30 -3.87
C GLU A 42 -20.70 0.86 -3.30
N ASN A 43 -20.40 2.12 -3.62
CA ASN A 43 -19.17 2.80 -3.21
C ASN A 43 -17.90 2.02 -3.58
N LEU A 44 -17.83 1.50 -4.82
CA LEU A 44 -16.75 0.65 -5.32
C LEU A 44 -15.34 1.18 -4.97
N ALA A 45 -15.08 2.46 -5.25
CA ALA A 45 -13.78 3.09 -4.97
C ALA A 45 -13.45 3.11 -3.47
N ALA A 46 -14.39 3.55 -2.62
CA ALA A 46 -14.19 3.62 -1.17
C ALA A 46 -14.08 2.23 -0.51
N SER A 47 -14.88 1.25 -0.98
CA SER A 47 -14.75 -0.14 -0.54
C SER A 47 -13.37 -0.71 -0.88
N CYS A 48 -12.85 -0.37 -2.06
CA CYS A 48 -11.53 -0.82 -2.49
C CYS A 48 -10.41 -0.14 -1.72
N GLU A 49 -10.52 1.17 -1.44
CA GLU A 49 -9.59 1.88 -0.58
C GLU A 49 -9.49 1.23 0.81
N GLY A 50 -10.63 0.82 1.38
CA GLY A 50 -10.67 0.06 2.62
C GLY A 50 -9.98 -1.31 2.54
N ALA A 51 -10.08 -2.00 1.40
CA ALA A 51 -9.37 -3.27 1.18
C ALA A 51 -7.85 -3.06 1.10
N ILE A 52 -7.40 -2.06 0.33
CA ILE A 52 -5.99 -1.66 0.22
C ILE A 52 -5.44 -1.26 1.58
N ALA A 53 -6.18 -0.45 2.34
CA ALA A 53 -5.84 -0.03 3.69
C ALA A 53 -5.65 -1.24 4.64
N ASN A 54 -6.56 -2.20 4.62
CA ASN A 54 -6.44 -3.42 5.43
C ASN A 54 -5.25 -4.28 5.01
N ALA A 55 -5.01 -4.42 3.71
CA ALA A 55 -3.84 -5.12 3.19
C ALA A 55 -2.53 -4.43 3.63
N TYR A 56 -2.49 -3.10 3.58
CA TYR A 56 -1.33 -2.32 4.03
C TYR A 56 -1.03 -2.56 5.51
N VAL A 57 -2.05 -2.54 6.37
CA VAL A 57 -1.90 -2.80 7.81
C VAL A 57 -1.21 -4.15 8.06
N LEU A 58 -1.62 -5.20 7.36
CA LEU A 58 -1.01 -6.52 7.46
C LEU A 58 0.42 -6.54 6.88
N LYS A 59 0.63 -5.95 5.70
CA LYS A 59 1.95 -5.87 5.06
C LYS A 59 2.96 -5.09 5.91
N ARG A 60 2.53 -3.98 6.52
CA ARG A 60 3.31 -3.18 7.49
C ARG A 60 3.69 -4.00 8.72
N ALA A 61 2.75 -4.76 9.28
CA ALA A 61 3.02 -5.62 10.44
C ALA A 61 4.06 -6.72 10.12
N VAL A 62 3.95 -7.35 8.94
CA VAL A 62 4.95 -8.34 8.47
C VAL A 62 6.32 -7.69 8.29
N ALA A 63 6.38 -6.52 7.66
CA ALA A 63 7.63 -5.80 7.44
C ALA A 63 8.26 -5.34 8.77
N TRP A 64 7.45 -4.94 9.73
CA TRP A 64 7.92 -4.58 11.08
C TRP A 64 8.44 -5.79 11.87
N ALA A 65 7.77 -6.94 11.78
CA ALA A 65 8.29 -8.19 12.32
C ALA A 65 9.62 -8.57 11.66
N ALA A 66 9.73 -8.43 10.33
CA ALA A 66 10.97 -8.68 9.58
C ALA A 66 12.12 -7.78 10.06
N TYR A 67 11.84 -6.48 10.24
CA TYR A 67 12.81 -5.51 10.76
C TYR A 67 13.31 -5.90 12.16
N LYS A 68 12.40 -6.25 13.08
CA LYS A 68 12.75 -6.72 14.43
C LYS A 68 13.53 -8.03 14.43
N CYS A 69 13.36 -8.85 13.40
CA CYS A 69 14.07 -10.12 13.28
C CYS A 69 15.54 -9.98 12.89
N PHE A 70 15.94 -8.87 12.24
CA PHE A 70 17.33 -8.69 11.85
C PHE A 70 18.27 -8.62 13.07
N PRO A 71 19.43 -9.32 13.08
CA PRO A 71 20.07 -10.04 11.96
C PRO A 71 19.75 -11.54 11.89
N GLU A 72 18.78 -12.03 12.65
CA GLU A 72 18.33 -13.42 12.57
C GLU A 72 17.54 -13.67 11.27
N SER A 73 17.37 -14.95 10.91
CA SER A 73 16.59 -15.30 9.72
C SER A 73 15.10 -15.00 9.94
N PHE A 74 14.47 -14.45 8.92
CA PHE A 74 13.02 -14.29 8.80
C PHE A 74 12.27 -15.60 9.12
N ALA A 75 12.84 -16.75 8.74
CA ALA A 75 12.25 -18.07 8.98
C ALA A 75 12.47 -18.64 10.39
N THR A 76 13.32 -18.08 11.23
CA THR A 76 13.58 -18.65 12.57
C THR A 76 13.12 -17.75 13.70
N CYS A 77 12.63 -16.56 13.35
CA CYS A 77 12.34 -15.49 14.28
C CYS A 77 10.83 -15.37 14.51
N ALA A 78 10.27 -16.29 15.29
CA ALA A 78 8.83 -16.34 15.53
C ALA A 78 8.31 -15.23 16.46
N ALA A 79 9.09 -14.82 17.46
CA ALA A 79 8.62 -13.92 18.51
C ALA A 79 8.13 -12.55 17.97
N PRO A 80 8.84 -11.86 17.06
CA PRO A 80 8.33 -10.60 16.50
C PRO A 80 7.05 -10.74 15.68
N PHE A 81 6.80 -11.89 15.04
CA PHE A 81 5.52 -12.14 14.37
C PHE A 81 4.40 -12.30 15.39
N GLU A 82 4.62 -13.09 16.44
CA GLU A 82 3.65 -13.31 17.51
C GLU A 82 3.29 -12.00 18.25
N GLU A 83 4.26 -11.09 18.43
CA GLU A 83 4.04 -9.75 18.98
C GLU A 83 3.08 -8.88 18.14
N GLU A 84 3.03 -9.10 16.83
CA GLU A 84 2.12 -8.42 15.90
C GLU A 84 0.82 -9.22 15.67
N GLY A 85 0.65 -10.39 16.32
CA GLY A 85 -0.47 -11.29 16.13
C GLY A 85 -0.41 -12.12 14.84
N LEU A 86 0.77 -12.22 14.22
CA LEU A 86 0.96 -12.85 12.93
C LEU A 86 1.41 -14.31 13.09
N PRO A 87 0.93 -15.24 12.24
CA PRO A 87 1.37 -16.62 12.27
C PRO A 87 2.76 -16.76 11.61
N ALA A 88 3.80 -17.05 12.41
CA ALA A 88 5.18 -17.20 11.92
C ALA A 88 5.35 -18.27 10.82
N ILE A 89 4.41 -19.21 10.68
CA ILE A 89 4.46 -20.25 9.64
C ILE A 89 4.50 -19.68 8.22
N ALA A 90 3.85 -18.54 7.96
CA ALA A 90 3.89 -17.93 6.63
C ALA A 90 5.30 -17.41 6.30
N ALA A 91 6.07 -16.96 7.30
CA ALA A 91 7.47 -16.58 7.13
C ALA A 91 8.35 -17.79 6.79
N TRP A 92 8.05 -18.94 7.38
CA TRP A 92 8.75 -20.21 7.09
C TRP A 92 8.46 -20.67 5.66
N ILE A 93 7.19 -20.65 5.25
CA ILE A 93 6.78 -21.03 3.89
C ILE A 93 7.44 -20.13 2.86
N ALA A 94 7.48 -18.81 3.09
CA ALA A 94 8.12 -17.87 2.17
C ALA A 94 9.59 -18.22 1.94
N VAL A 95 10.36 -18.45 3.03
CA VAL A 95 11.78 -18.79 2.93
C VAL A 95 12.02 -20.17 2.34
N ASP A 96 11.19 -21.16 2.68
CA ASP A 96 11.26 -22.49 2.08
C ASP A 96 10.97 -22.46 0.56
N ALA A 97 10.19 -21.48 0.10
CA ALA A 97 9.97 -21.22 -1.33
C ALA A 97 11.16 -20.53 -2.03
N GLY A 98 12.19 -20.13 -1.28
CA GLY A 98 13.41 -19.50 -1.83
C GLY A 98 13.28 -18.00 -2.08
N CYS A 99 12.45 -17.30 -1.30
CA CYS A 99 12.27 -15.86 -1.40
C CYS A 99 13.57 -15.06 -1.18
N ASP A 100 13.61 -13.84 -1.70
CA ASP A 100 14.64 -12.86 -1.39
C ASP A 100 14.47 -12.35 0.04
N ALA A 101 15.51 -12.57 0.87
CA ALA A 101 15.58 -12.18 2.27
C ALA A 101 16.47 -10.95 2.50
N THR A 102 16.65 -10.11 1.46
CA THR A 102 17.32 -8.81 1.59
C THR A 102 16.72 -8.02 2.76
N ASN A 103 17.58 -7.37 3.54
CA ASN A 103 17.09 -6.64 4.70
C ASN A 103 16.24 -5.46 4.24
N VAL A 104 15.07 -5.28 4.87
CA VAL A 104 14.13 -4.20 4.57
C VAL A 104 14.74 -2.79 4.69
N LEU A 105 15.79 -2.63 5.50
CA LEU A 105 16.53 -1.37 5.62
C LEU A 105 17.42 -1.05 4.42
N ASP A 106 17.71 -2.03 3.58
CA ASP A 106 18.51 -1.87 2.36
C ASP A 106 17.63 -1.66 1.11
N LEU A 107 16.30 -1.67 1.27
CA LEU A 107 15.31 -1.60 0.20
C LEU A 107 14.81 -0.15 0.00
N PRO A 108 14.43 0.23 -1.23
CA PRO A 108 13.85 1.55 -1.50
C PRO A 108 12.51 1.74 -0.75
N GLU A 109 12.26 2.94 -0.22
CA GLU A 109 11.00 3.28 0.47
C GLU A 109 9.85 3.66 -0.49
N ASP A 110 10.19 4.05 -1.72
CA ASP A 110 9.24 4.62 -2.69
C ASP A 110 8.91 3.66 -3.84
N GLU A 111 9.37 2.41 -3.77
CA GLU A 111 9.13 1.38 -4.79
C GLU A 111 8.58 0.10 -4.14
N PRO A 112 7.62 -0.59 -4.77
CA PRO A 112 7.13 -1.86 -4.27
C PRO A 112 8.25 -2.89 -4.11
N LEU A 113 8.23 -3.62 -3.01
CA LEU A 113 9.08 -4.78 -2.82
C LEU A 113 8.87 -5.78 -3.96
N PRO A 114 9.95 -6.44 -4.43
CA PRO A 114 9.82 -7.53 -5.39
C PRO A 114 8.79 -8.56 -4.94
N ALA A 115 8.04 -9.12 -5.90
CA ALA A 115 7.02 -10.13 -5.61
C ALA A 115 7.62 -11.40 -5.00
N ASP A 116 8.90 -11.68 -5.25
CA ASP A 116 9.65 -12.80 -4.69
C ASP A 116 10.35 -12.47 -3.35
N HIS A 117 10.14 -11.26 -2.80
CA HIS A 117 10.66 -10.90 -1.49
C HIS A 117 9.91 -11.62 -0.36
N CYS A 118 10.61 -12.01 0.71
CA CYS A 118 10.03 -12.79 1.80
C CYS A 118 8.86 -12.09 2.51
N ILE A 119 8.94 -10.75 2.62
CA ILE A 119 7.83 -9.93 3.15
C ILE A 119 6.62 -10.03 2.22
N SER A 120 6.79 -9.85 0.91
CA SER A 120 5.70 -9.90 -0.08
C SER A 120 4.99 -11.26 -0.03
N ILE A 121 5.72 -12.36 -0.14
CA ILE A 121 5.16 -13.72 -0.14
C ILE A 121 4.47 -14.04 1.20
N ALA A 122 5.12 -13.73 2.34
CA ALA A 122 4.52 -14.01 3.64
C ALA A 122 3.23 -13.19 3.86
N SER A 123 3.23 -11.92 3.44
CA SER A 123 2.03 -11.09 3.49
C SER A 123 0.91 -11.64 2.61
N ASP A 124 1.21 -12.07 1.38
CA ASP A 124 0.19 -12.57 0.46
C ASP A 124 -0.44 -13.87 0.98
N ILE A 125 0.37 -14.79 1.52
CA ILE A 125 -0.14 -16.00 2.23
C ILE A 125 -1.06 -15.59 3.38
N MET A 126 -0.67 -14.60 4.19
CA MET A 126 -1.47 -14.16 5.32
C MET A 126 -2.77 -13.46 4.91
N ILE A 127 -2.75 -12.69 3.81
CA ILE A 127 -3.94 -12.06 3.23
C ILE A 127 -4.92 -13.14 2.77
N ASP A 128 -4.43 -14.14 2.04
CA ASP A 128 -5.24 -15.24 1.52
C ASP A 128 -5.88 -16.08 2.64
N GLU A 129 -5.18 -16.24 3.77
CA GLU A 129 -5.68 -16.94 4.96
C GLU A 129 -6.56 -16.04 5.88
N GLY A 130 -6.78 -14.78 5.51
CA GLY A 130 -7.62 -13.84 6.27
C GLY A 130 -7.05 -13.43 7.63
N VAL A 131 -5.72 -13.36 7.75
CA VAL A 131 -5.03 -12.94 8.98
C VAL A 131 -5.27 -11.45 9.24
N VAL A 132 -5.50 -11.11 10.51
CA VAL A 132 -5.65 -9.72 10.97
C VAL A 132 -4.61 -9.45 12.07
N PRO A 133 -3.71 -8.45 11.92
CA PRO A 133 -2.70 -8.14 12.92
C PRO A 133 -3.30 -7.47 14.16
N LEU A 134 -2.51 -7.40 15.24
CA LEU A 134 -2.93 -6.77 16.50
C LEU A 134 -3.07 -5.25 16.40
N ASN A 135 -2.14 -4.60 15.68
CA ASN A 135 -2.22 -3.16 15.44
C ASN A 135 -2.85 -2.88 14.08
N THR A 136 -4.09 -2.41 14.09
CA THR A 136 -4.85 -2.05 12.88
C THR A 136 -4.94 -0.55 12.62
N ASP A 137 -4.25 0.28 13.41
CA ASP A 137 -4.35 1.73 13.29
C ASP A 137 -3.55 2.25 12.09
N ILE A 138 -4.21 2.92 11.17
CA ILE A 138 -3.58 3.67 10.09
C ILE A 138 -3.56 5.11 10.57
N SER A 139 -2.42 5.55 11.12
CA SER A 139 -2.33 6.88 11.68
C SER A 139 -2.17 7.88 10.55
N CYS A 140 -3.26 8.57 10.16
CA CYS A 140 -3.12 9.70 9.25
C CYS A 140 -2.36 10.89 9.90
N GLY A 141 -2.09 10.85 11.21
CA GLY A 141 -1.21 11.80 11.91
C GLY A 141 -1.53 13.28 11.62
N ILE A 142 -0.52 14.15 11.76
CA ILE A 142 -0.62 15.56 11.35
C ILE A 142 -0.22 15.72 9.87
N ASP A 143 0.55 14.77 9.33
CA ASP A 143 1.18 14.87 8.01
C ASP A 143 0.48 14.05 6.91
N TRP A 144 -0.55 13.25 7.24
CA TRP A 144 -1.44 12.55 6.29
C TRP A 144 -0.76 11.63 5.27
N ILE A 145 0.49 11.22 5.50
CA ILE A 145 1.31 10.52 4.50
C ILE A 145 0.74 9.14 4.18
N GLU A 146 0.53 8.25 5.16
CA GLU A 146 0.03 6.89 4.89
C GLU A 146 -1.34 6.91 4.20
N CYS A 147 -2.24 7.78 4.67
CA CYS A 147 -3.58 7.88 4.11
C CYS A 147 -3.56 8.49 2.70
N GLY A 148 -2.77 9.54 2.49
CA GLY A 148 -2.57 10.14 1.17
C GLY A 148 -1.97 9.16 0.16
N ASP A 149 -0.99 8.34 0.58
CA ASP A 149 -0.39 7.31 -0.27
C ASP A 149 -1.41 6.22 -0.61
N ILE A 150 -2.21 5.75 0.35
CA ILE A 150 -3.28 4.76 0.10
C ILE A 150 -4.32 5.32 -0.87
N THR A 151 -4.79 6.55 -0.64
CA THR A 151 -5.76 7.21 -1.52
C THR A 151 -5.20 7.39 -2.93
N HIS A 152 -3.93 7.78 -3.07
CA HIS A 152 -3.25 7.89 -4.35
C HIS A 152 -3.14 6.53 -5.05
N ILE A 153 -2.72 5.47 -4.34
CA ILE A 153 -2.64 4.11 -4.88
C ILE A 153 -4.01 3.66 -5.42
N ASN A 154 -5.08 3.86 -4.64
CA ASN A 154 -6.44 3.53 -5.07
C ASN A 154 -6.86 4.32 -6.32
N ALA A 155 -6.62 5.63 -6.35
CA ALA A 155 -6.94 6.46 -7.52
C ALA A 155 -6.18 6.03 -8.78
N SER A 156 -4.88 5.73 -8.64
CA SER A 156 -4.04 5.24 -9.73
C SER A 156 -4.54 3.91 -10.29
N PHE A 157 -4.86 2.93 -9.44
CA PHE A 157 -5.38 1.66 -9.93
C PHE A 157 -6.68 1.82 -10.71
N TRP A 158 -7.63 2.63 -10.25
CA TRP A 158 -8.87 2.86 -11.00
C TRP A 158 -8.62 3.58 -12.32
N ALA A 159 -7.70 4.53 -12.36
CA ALA A 159 -7.31 5.20 -13.60
C ALA A 159 -6.67 4.21 -14.59
N GLU A 160 -5.75 3.38 -14.13
CA GLU A 160 -5.08 2.34 -14.94
C GLU A 160 -6.10 1.35 -15.53
N GLN A 161 -7.13 0.97 -14.78
CA GLN A 161 -8.17 0.07 -15.29
C GLN A 161 -9.04 0.69 -16.37
N VAL A 162 -9.30 2.00 -16.28
CA VAL A 162 -9.96 2.72 -17.38
C VAL A 162 -9.06 2.69 -18.62
N ASP A 163 -7.77 2.93 -18.47
CA ASP A 163 -6.81 2.88 -19.59
C ASP A 163 -6.73 1.46 -20.19
N GLU A 164 -6.75 0.41 -19.37
CA GLU A 164 -6.74 -0.99 -19.83
C GLU A 164 -8.01 -1.36 -20.61
N ILE A 165 -9.20 -1.02 -20.09
CA ILE A 165 -10.46 -1.38 -20.75
C ILE A 165 -10.71 -0.55 -22.02
N THR A 166 -10.07 0.61 -22.14
CA THR A 166 -10.15 1.51 -23.31
C THR A 166 -8.88 1.48 -24.16
N GLN A 167 -8.05 0.43 -24.04
CA GLN A 167 -6.77 0.33 -24.76
C GLN A 167 -6.88 0.49 -26.30
N ASP A 168 -8.05 0.19 -26.88
CA ASP A 168 -8.32 0.33 -28.32
C ASP A 168 -8.71 1.76 -28.74
N ASP A 169 -8.99 2.65 -27.77
CA ASP A 169 -9.27 4.09 -27.96
C ASP A 169 -8.60 4.94 -26.85
N PRO A 170 -7.27 5.08 -26.88
CA PRO A 170 -6.53 5.82 -25.85
C PRO A 170 -6.81 7.33 -25.89
N GLU A 171 -7.29 7.89 -27.00
CA GLU A 171 -7.66 9.32 -27.06
C GLU A 171 -8.92 9.57 -26.22
N PHE A 172 -9.90 8.67 -26.26
CA PHE A 172 -11.08 8.70 -25.41
C PHE A 172 -10.73 8.56 -23.92
N ALA A 173 -9.87 7.59 -23.57
CA ALA A 173 -9.38 7.39 -22.21
C ALA A 173 -8.76 8.66 -21.62
N ASN A 174 -7.83 9.26 -22.37
CA ASN A 174 -7.10 10.44 -21.95
C ASN A 174 -8.01 11.68 -21.78
N ASP A 175 -8.96 11.93 -22.69
CA ASP A 175 -9.91 13.06 -22.56
C ASP A 175 -10.77 12.91 -21.30
N LEU A 176 -11.32 11.72 -21.05
CA LEU A 176 -12.17 11.47 -19.88
C LEU A 176 -11.40 11.56 -18.57
N GLN A 177 -10.23 10.91 -18.49
CA GLN A 177 -9.38 10.96 -17.31
C GLN A 177 -8.89 12.39 -17.03
N SER A 178 -8.55 13.17 -18.07
CA SER A 178 -8.17 14.57 -17.91
C SER A 178 -9.32 15.42 -17.35
N ARG A 179 -10.54 15.23 -17.84
CA ARG A 179 -11.72 15.97 -17.35
C ARG A 179 -12.06 15.62 -15.91
N ASN A 180 -12.01 14.33 -15.55
CA ASN A 180 -12.21 13.90 -14.16
C ASN A 180 -11.20 14.57 -13.23
N ARG A 181 -9.91 14.56 -13.61
CA ARG A 181 -8.84 15.26 -12.87
C ARG A 181 -9.11 16.76 -12.71
N GLU A 182 -9.48 17.44 -13.79
CA GLU A 182 -9.73 18.88 -13.78
C GLU A 182 -10.93 19.26 -12.90
N ASP A 183 -12.02 18.51 -13.01
CA ASP A 183 -13.23 18.72 -12.21
C ASP A 183 -12.96 18.46 -10.73
N CYS A 184 -12.34 17.32 -10.39
CA CYS A 184 -11.99 16.98 -9.01
C CYS A 184 -11.02 18.01 -8.41
N ALA A 185 -10.02 18.46 -9.17
CA ALA A 185 -9.12 19.54 -8.75
C ALA A 185 -9.82 20.90 -8.64
N GLY A 186 -10.92 21.12 -9.38
CA GLY A 186 -11.77 22.30 -9.30
C GLY A 186 -12.62 22.31 -8.03
N GLU A 187 -13.23 21.17 -7.69
CA GLU A 187 -14.01 20.97 -6.47
C GLU A 187 -13.16 21.15 -5.21
N ALA A 188 -11.89 20.72 -5.26
CA ALA A 188 -11.00 20.79 -4.12
C ALA A 188 -10.41 22.21 -3.85
N ARG A 189 -10.62 23.19 -4.74
CA ARG A 189 -9.76 24.39 -4.84
C ARG A 189 -10.05 25.60 -3.93
N GLU A 190 -10.49 25.42 -2.68
CA GLU A 190 -10.74 26.58 -1.80
C GLU A 190 -9.64 26.97 -0.78
N ILE A 191 -8.78 26.10 -0.21
CA ILE A 191 -7.75 26.56 0.77
C ILE A 191 -6.55 25.59 0.84
N GLY A 192 -5.54 25.75 -0.02
CA GLY A 192 -4.40 24.81 -0.21
C GLY A 192 -3.85 24.08 1.03
N SER A 193 -4.29 22.84 1.22
CA SER A 193 -3.86 21.92 2.28
C SER A 193 -3.79 20.47 1.75
N TRP A 194 -3.09 19.55 2.44
CA TRP A 194 -3.03 18.13 2.05
C TRP A 194 -4.40 17.44 2.03
N ALA A 195 -5.35 17.90 2.86
CA ALA A 195 -6.73 17.40 2.85
C ALA A 195 -7.42 17.62 1.49
N ILE A 196 -7.16 18.76 0.84
CA ILE A 196 -7.68 19.06 -0.50
C ILE A 196 -7.09 18.14 -1.57
N ILE A 197 -5.82 17.77 -1.45
CA ILE A 197 -5.18 16.83 -2.38
C ILE A 197 -5.83 15.46 -2.24
N MET A 198 -6.05 15.00 -1.00
CA MET A 198 -6.75 13.75 -0.75
C MET A 198 -8.20 13.80 -1.25
N ASP A 199 -8.95 14.87 -1.00
CA ASP A 199 -10.33 15.02 -1.51
C ASP A 199 -10.35 14.94 -3.05
N GLY A 200 -9.37 15.53 -3.73
CA GLY A 200 -9.19 15.42 -5.17
C GLY A 200 -8.94 13.97 -5.63
N LEU A 201 -8.04 13.25 -4.95
CA LEU A 201 -7.74 11.85 -5.26
C LEU A 201 -8.92 10.91 -4.97
N ILE A 202 -9.67 11.15 -3.89
CA ILE A 202 -10.91 10.41 -3.58
C ILE A 202 -11.91 10.60 -4.73
N CYS A 203 -12.13 11.85 -5.15
CA CYS A 203 -13.01 12.15 -6.28
C CYS A 203 -12.53 11.48 -7.58
N GLU A 204 -11.22 11.51 -7.86
CA GLU A 204 -10.64 10.86 -9.04
C GLU A 204 -10.85 9.33 -9.03
N ALA A 205 -10.65 8.70 -7.87
CA ALA A 205 -10.91 7.27 -7.68
C ALA A 205 -12.40 6.94 -7.89
N GLU A 206 -13.31 7.72 -7.29
CA GLU A 206 -14.76 7.52 -7.43
C GLU A 206 -15.22 7.64 -8.89
N ARG A 207 -14.78 8.68 -9.59
CA ARG A 207 -15.15 8.88 -11.01
C ARG A 207 -14.54 7.82 -11.93
N SER A 208 -13.29 7.41 -11.68
CA SER A 208 -12.62 6.38 -12.48
C SER A 208 -13.23 5.00 -12.24
N ALA A 209 -13.54 4.64 -10.99
CA ALA A 209 -14.20 3.39 -10.66
C ALA A 209 -15.61 3.29 -11.27
N ALA A 210 -16.38 4.39 -11.21
CA ALA A 210 -17.71 4.45 -11.83
C ALA A 210 -17.62 4.31 -13.36
N LEU A 211 -16.69 5.02 -13.99
CA LEU A 211 -16.46 4.92 -15.43
C LEU A 211 -16.03 3.50 -15.85
N TRP A 212 -15.07 2.92 -15.12
CA TRP A 212 -14.64 1.55 -15.37
C TRP A 212 -15.80 0.56 -15.22
N SER A 213 -16.64 0.72 -14.20
CA SER A 213 -17.82 -0.13 -13.98
C SER A 213 -18.79 -0.05 -15.17
N ASP A 214 -19.11 1.16 -15.64
CA ASP A 214 -19.97 1.38 -16.80
C ASP A 214 -19.40 0.72 -18.07
N LEU A 215 -18.09 0.85 -18.30
CA LEU A 215 -17.40 0.26 -19.44
C LEU A 215 -17.31 -1.27 -19.34
N ALA A 216 -17.07 -1.81 -18.14
CA ALA A 216 -17.04 -3.24 -17.88
C ALA A 216 -18.40 -3.88 -18.18
N VAL A 217 -19.49 -3.25 -17.73
CA VAL A 217 -20.87 -3.71 -18.02
C VAL A 217 -21.17 -3.67 -19.52
N GLN A 218 -20.77 -2.61 -20.23
CA GLN A 218 -20.95 -2.52 -21.69
C GLN A 218 -20.17 -3.62 -22.42
N SER A 219 -18.89 -3.82 -22.07
CA SER A 219 -18.05 -4.84 -22.69
C SER A 219 -18.59 -6.27 -22.50
N ALA A 220 -19.24 -6.54 -21.36
CA ALA A 220 -19.87 -7.83 -21.09
C ALA A 220 -21.17 -8.05 -21.87
N GLN A 221 -21.84 -6.98 -22.31
CA GLN A 221 -23.06 -7.06 -23.14
C GLN A 221 -22.76 -7.24 -24.63
N ASP A 222 -21.58 -6.79 -25.08
CA ASP A 222 -21.14 -6.88 -26.47
C ASP A 222 -20.49 -8.25 -26.83
N GLN A 223 -20.30 -9.13 -25.83
CA GLN A 223 -19.79 -10.51 -25.97
C GLN A 223 -20.92 -11.56 -26.08
#